data_AF-A0AAV6YKA4-F1
#
_entry.id   AF-A0AAV6YKA4-F1
#
_cell.length_a   1.000
_cell.length_b   1.000
_cell.length_c   1.000
_cell.angle_alpha   90.00
_cell.angle_beta   90.00
_cell.angle_gamma   90.00
#
_symmetry.space_group_name_H-M   'P 1'
#
loop_
_entity.id
_entity.type
_entity.pdbx_description
1 polymer ?
#
loop_
_entity_poly.entity_id
_entity_poly.type
_entity_poly.pdbx_seq_one_letter_code
_entity_poly.pdbx_strand_id
1 'polypeptide(L)'
;MRWGLIPSWFTETNPSKMQFNTSNCRSDTMSEKAMYKGPFFKGRRCVVLADGFYEWRRQDGEKQPYFIYFPPVKSEQSEDSKDDSDAGSRRLLTMAGLFDCWEPPGGGEALYSYTVITVDASKSMNWIHDRMPAILDGDEEIQKWLDFGEVPAKEALKLIHPIENITYHPVSTIVNNSRNNSPECIAPVILQKKKEPALSASSKKMLAWLQSKSPKKEEAEGVKPAKLSQLALSPKKTSAGLMHQWLKKEGEPSPKRQRT
;
A
#
# COMPACT_ATOMS: atom_id res chain seq x y z
N MET A 1 10.15 12.38 16.36
CA MET A 1 10.86 11.15 15.92
C MET A 1 10.69 10.99 14.42
N ARG A 2 11.64 10.35 13.72
CA ARG A 2 11.54 10.05 12.28
C ARG A 2 10.65 8.84 12.02
N TRP A 3 9.71 8.91 11.08
CA TRP A 3 8.96 7.73 10.64
C TRP A 3 9.82 6.86 9.71
N GLY A 4 9.88 5.57 10.01
CA GLY A 4 10.82 4.61 9.40
C GLY A 4 11.95 4.31 10.39
N LEU A 5 11.79 3.21 11.12
CA LEU A 5 12.71 2.77 12.17
C LEU A 5 14.12 2.48 11.60
N ILE A 6 15.13 3.08 12.23
CA ILE A 6 16.55 2.81 12.04
C ILE A 6 17.02 2.05 13.27
N PRO A 7 17.37 0.76 13.12
CA PRO A 7 17.79 -0.04 14.25
C PRO A 7 19.15 0.43 14.77
N SER A 8 19.36 0.33 16.08
CA SER A 8 20.58 0.83 16.74
C SER A 8 21.89 0.21 16.21
N TRP A 9 21.82 -0.97 15.57
CA TRP A 9 22.98 -1.68 15.00
C TRP A 9 23.28 -1.29 13.53
N PHE A 10 22.50 -0.39 12.93
CA PHE A 10 22.74 0.05 11.56
C PHE A 10 24.09 0.76 11.42
N THR A 11 24.92 0.36 10.46
CA THR A 11 26.32 0.79 10.37
C THR A 11 26.61 1.84 9.29
N GLU A 12 25.64 2.14 8.43
CA GLU A 12 25.83 3.17 7.41
C GLU A 12 25.68 4.56 7.99
N THR A 13 26.48 5.52 7.50
CA THR A 13 26.45 6.90 7.99
C THR A 13 25.18 7.68 7.64
N ASN A 14 24.41 7.23 6.65
CA ASN A 14 23.20 7.89 6.19
C ASN A 14 21.97 6.97 6.38
N PRO A 15 20.99 7.35 7.23
CA PRO A 15 19.73 6.62 7.41
C PRO A 15 18.96 6.30 6.13
N SER A 16 19.09 7.12 5.09
CA SER A 16 18.43 6.91 3.79
C SER A 16 18.99 5.72 3.00
N LYS A 17 20.13 5.16 3.40
CA LYS A 17 20.67 3.91 2.83
C LYS A 17 19.96 2.66 3.36
N MET A 18 19.02 2.80 4.29
CA MET A 18 18.19 1.68 4.75
C MET A 18 17.40 1.10 3.57
N GLN A 19 17.67 -0.16 3.24
CA GLN A 19 17.06 -0.83 2.07
C GLN A 19 15.66 -1.36 2.36
N PHE A 20 15.32 -1.56 3.63
CA PHE A 20 14.03 -2.11 4.05
C PHE A 20 13.04 -0.99 4.35
N ASN A 21 11.76 -1.22 4.00
CA ASN A 21 10.69 -0.34 4.46
C ASN A 21 10.35 -0.67 5.92
N THR A 22 10.72 0.24 6.82
CA THR A 22 10.57 0.08 8.27
C THR A 22 9.49 1.00 8.83
N SER A 23 8.63 1.55 7.96
CA SER A 23 7.53 2.43 8.36
C SER A 23 6.47 1.68 9.16
N ASN A 24 6.27 0.38 8.85
CA ASN A 24 5.32 -0.49 9.51
C ASN A 24 5.97 -1.78 10.01
N CYS A 25 5.48 -2.28 11.14
CA CYS A 25 5.83 -3.57 11.74
C CYS A 25 4.57 -4.42 11.84
N ARG A 26 4.61 -5.70 11.46
CA ARG A 26 3.45 -6.59 11.66
C ARG A 26 3.50 -7.17 13.07
N SER A 27 2.37 -7.13 13.78
CA SER A 27 2.24 -7.68 15.14
C SER A 27 2.65 -9.14 15.24
N ASP A 28 2.32 -9.95 14.23
CA ASP A 28 2.64 -11.39 14.14
C ASP A 28 4.14 -11.71 14.17
N THR A 29 4.98 -10.84 13.62
CA THR A 29 6.43 -11.07 13.44
C THR A 29 7.29 -10.09 14.23
N MET A 30 6.66 -9.18 14.99
CA MET A 30 7.33 -8.14 15.79
C MET A 30 8.30 -8.73 16.82
N SER A 31 7.91 -9.81 17.49
CA SER A 31 8.70 -10.48 18.54
C SER A 31 9.83 -11.36 17.99
N GLU A 32 9.86 -11.59 16.68
CA GLU A 32 10.79 -12.50 16.00
C GLU A 32 11.87 -11.74 15.23
N LYS A 33 11.48 -10.69 14.49
CA LYS A 33 12.38 -9.92 13.64
C LYS A 33 13.36 -9.09 14.47
N ALA A 34 14.66 -9.28 14.24
CA ALA A 34 15.75 -8.63 14.98
C ALA A 34 15.61 -7.10 15.09
N MET A 35 15.11 -6.46 14.03
CA MET A 35 14.89 -5.01 13.98
C MET A 35 13.82 -4.49 14.95
N TYR A 36 12.87 -5.33 15.37
CA TYR A 36 11.73 -4.95 16.22
C TYR A 36 11.80 -5.61 17.60
N LYS A 37 12.28 -6.86 17.65
CA LYS A 37 12.44 -7.66 18.86
C LYS A 37 13.22 -6.89 19.94
N GLY A 38 14.38 -6.34 19.58
CA GLY A 38 15.23 -5.59 20.51
C GLY A 38 14.50 -4.39 21.13
N PRO A 39 14.02 -3.42 20.32
CA PRO A 39 13.22 -2.31 20.79
C PRO A 39 12.03 -2.71 21.66
N PHE A 40 11.28 -3.74 21.23
CA PHE A 40 10.09 -4.19 21.93
C PHE A 40 10.39 -4.69 23.36
N PHE A 41 11.36 -5.59 23.50
CA PHE A 41 11.74 -6.14 24.82
C PHE A 41 12.51 -5.13 25.69
N LYS A 42 13.12 -4.09 25.10
CA LYS A 42 13.73 -2.97 25.83
C LYS A 42 12.72 -1.93 26.30
N GLY A 43 11.42 -2.14 26.08
CA GLY A 43 10.39 -1.19 26.48
C GLY A 43 10.34 0.07 25.61
N ARG A 44 10.94 0.07 24.41
CA ARG A 44 10.91 1.22 23.49
C ARG A 44 9.58 1.29 22.74
N ARG A 45 8.50 1.41 23.50
CA ARG A 45 7.12 1.53 23.05
C ARG A 45 6.74 3.01 23.00
N CYS A 46 6.02 3.42 21.96
CA CYS A 46 5.52 4.79 21.82
C CYS A 46 4.09 4.79 21.29
N VAL A 47 3.41 5.93 21.45
CA VAL A 47 2.11 6.19 20.82
C VAL A 47 2.33 7.22 19.71
N VAL A 48 1.99 6.84 18.48
CA VAL A 48 2.05 7.69 17.30
C VAL A 48 0.71 8.41 17.17
N LEU A 49 0.77 9.74 17.15
CA LEU A 49 -0.40 10.59 17.04
C LEU A 49 -0.66 10.97 15.58
N ALA A 50 -1.92 11.00 15.18
CA ALA A 50 -2.36 11.53 13.90
C ALA A 50 -3.83 11.98 13.99
N ASP A 51 -4.26 12.87 13.10
CA ASP A 51 -5.70 13.16 12.94
C ASP A 51 -6.49 11.94 12.42
N GLY A 52 -5.77 11.07 11.71
CA GLY A 52 -6.25 9.86 11.04
C GLY A 52 -5.16 9.32 10.11
N PHE A 53 -5.46 8.28 9.35
CA PHE A 53 -4.56 7.73 8.34
C PHE A 53 -5.27 7.54 7.00
N TYR A 54 -4.48 7.49 5.94
CA TYR A 54 -4.99 7.23 4.59
C TYR A 54 -4.85 5.75 4.24
N GLU A 55 -5.83 5.21 3.52
CA GLU A 55 -5.72 3.89 2.90
C GLU A 55 -6.41 3.86 1.53
N TRP A 56 -5.86 3.08 0.59
CA TRP A 56 -6.34 3.02 -0.78
C TRP A 56 -7.06 1.71 -1.06
N ARG A 57 -8.38 1.78 -1.20
CA ARG A 57 -9.17 0.67 -1.71
C ARG A 57 -8.85 0.45 -3.18
N ARG A 58 -8.44 -0.77 -3.52
CA ARG A 58 -8.17 -1.18 -4.90
C ARG A 58 -9.36 -1.95 -5.45
N GLN A 59 -9.99 -1.43 -6.50
CA GLN A 59 -11.09 -2.11 -7.18
C GLN A 59 -11.00 -1.84 -8.69
N ASP A 60 -11.11 -2.87 -9.52
CA ASP A 60 -11.17 -2.78 -10.99
C ASP A 60 -10.01 -1.96 -11.62
N GLY A 61 -8.81 -2.04 -11.02
CA GLY A 61 -7.62 -1.30 -11.46
C GLY A 61 -7.56 0.15 -10.98
N GLU A 62 -8.59 0.65 -10.30
CA GLU A 62 -8.62 1.98 -9.71
C GLU A 62 -8.26 1.95 -8.21
N LYS A 63 -7.75 3.07 -7.71
CA LYS A 63 -7.43 3.28 -6.29
C LYS A 63 -8.24 4.44 -5.75
N GLN A 64 -9.19 4.15 -4.86
CA GLN A 64 -9.94 5.17 -4.13
C GLN A 64 -9.29 5.39 -2.76
N PRO A 65 -8.73 6.57 -2.46
CA PRO A 65 -8.25 6.89 -1.13
C PRO A 65 -9.40 7.13 -0.15
N TYR A 66 -9.22 6.68 1.08
CA TYR A 66 -10.08 6.94 2.23
C TYR A 66 -9.25 7.57 3.34
N PHE A 67 -9.85 8.48 4.09
CA PHE A 67 -9.31 8.97 5.35
C PHE A 67 -10.05 8.30 6.51
N ILE A 68 -9.30 7.68 7.43
CA ILE A 68 -9.79 6.83 8.51
C ILE A 68 -9.35 7.41 9.85
N TYR A 69 -10.28 7.55 10.80
CA TYR A 69 -10.09 8.30 12.04
C TYR A 69 -11.04 7.78 13.14
N PHE A 70 -10.83 8.20 14.39
CA PHE A 70 -11.80 7.93 15.45
C PHE A 70 -13.14 8.62 15.16
N PRO A 71 -14.28 8.02 15.48
CA PRO A 71 -15.57 8.70 15.39
C PRO A 71 -15.56 10.01 16.20
N PRO A 72 -16.18 11.09 15.68
CA PRO A 72 -16.24 12.37 16.40
C PRO A 72 -16.98 12.20 17.73
N VAL A 73 -16.44 12.84 18.77
CA VAL A 73 -17.09 12.88 20.08
C VAL A 73 -18.26 13.86 19.97
N LYS A 74 -19.47 13.39 20.27
CA LYS A 74 -20.61 14.29 20.43
C LYS A 74 -20.43 15.01 21.76
N SER A 75 -20.00 16.26 21.76
CA SER A 75 -20.08 17.09 22.95
C SER A 75 -21.56 17.36 23.26
N GLU A 76 -21.99 17.12 24.50
CA GLU A 76 -23.34 17.47 24.96
C GLU A 76 -23.54 19.00 25.15
N GLN A 77 -22.56 19.82 24.74
CA GLN A 77 -22.56 21.26 24.99
C GLN A 77 -22.11 22.01 23.74
N SER A 78 -23.09 22.44 22.94
CA SER A 78 -23.13 23.74 22.23
C SER A 78 -24.34 23.78 21.29
N GLU A 79 -25.54 23.93 21.84
CA GLU A 79 -26.72 24.29 21.03
C GLU A 79 -26.61 25.75 20.49
N ASP A 80 -25.64 26.53 20.95
CA ASP A 80 -25.53 27.98 20.71
C ASP A 80 -24.41 28.43 19.75
N SER A 81 -23.55 27.55 19.25
CA SER A 81 -22.53 27.93 18.24
C SER A 81 -22.96 27.53 16.83
N LYS A 82 -23.69 28.44 16.16
CA LYS A 82 -23.91 28.41 14.71
C LYS A 82 -22.67 28.90 13.95
N ASP A 83 -21.52 28.28 14.20
CA ASP A 83 -20.35 28.48 13.36
C ASP A 83 -20.09 27.16 12.63
N ASP A 84 -20.44 27.12 11.34
CA ASP A 84 -20.25 25.99 10.41
C ASP A 84 -18.75 25.60 10.23
N SER A 85 -17.84 26.31 10.92
CA SER A 85 -16.40 26.01 10.94
C SER A 85 -15.96 25.10 12.09
N ASP A 86 -16.80 24.81 13.08
CA ASP A 86 -16.45 23.87 14.15
C ASP A 86 -16.62 22.44 13.64
N ALA A 87 -15.65 21.98 12.84
CA ALA A 87 -15.38 20.57 12.67
C ALA A 87 -15.00 20.02 14.05
N GLY A 88 -16.01 19.70 14.87
CA GLY A 88 -15.90 19.49 16.31
C GLY A 88 -14.65 18.71 16.69
N SER A 89 -13.96 19.19 17.72
CA SER A 89 -12.64 18.72 18.19
C SER A 89 -12.40 17.22 17.90
N ARG A 90 -11.68 16.94 16.80
CA ARG A 90 -11.41 15.57 16.37
C ARG A 90 -10.46 14.90 17.37
N ARG A 91 -10.88 13.77 17.93
CA ARG A 91 -10.04 12.93 18.79
C ARG A 91 -8.85 12.42 17.98
N LEU A 92 -7.63 12.70 18.44
CA LEU A 92 -6.41 12.20 17.81
C LEU A 92 -6.39 10.67 17.81
N LEU A 93 -6.03 10.09 16.67
CA LEU A 93 -5.76 8.67 16.54
C LEU A 93 -4.45 8.34 17.27
N THR A 94 -4.51 7.33 18.12
CA THR A 94 -3.41 6.89 18.98
C THR A 94 -2.97 5.50 18.55
N MET A 95 -1.91 5.43 17.75
CA MET A 95 -1.43 4.17 17.18
C MET A 95 -0.23 3.63 17.97
N ALA A 96 -0.24 2.34 18.29
CA ALA A 96 0.88 1.67 18.93
C ALA A 96 2.08 1.64 17.98
N GLY A 97 3.21 2.15 18.46
CA GLY A 97 4.48 2.14 17.74
C GLY A 97 5.62 1.58 18.57
N LEU A 98 6.70 1.21 17.89
CA LEU A 98 8.00 0.99 18.50
C LEU A 98 8.95 2.07 18.02
N PHE A 99 9.87 2.48 18.89
CA PHE A 99 10.96 3.37 18.51
C PHE A 99 12.32 2.75 18.76
N ASP A 100 13.32 3.22 18.05
CA ASP A 100 14.71 2.89 18.31
C ASP A 100 15.56 4.16 18.30
N CYS A 101 16.72 4.08 18.96
CA CYS A 101 17.70 5.15 19.06
C CYS A 101 18.97 4.68 18.34
N TRP A 102 19.32 5.38 17.27
CA TRP A 102 20.49 5.10 16.45
C TRP A 102 21.53 6.21 16.59
N GLU A 103 22.75 5.83 16.93
CA GLU A 103 23.89 6.76 17.01
C GLU A 103 24.68 6.67 15.70
N PRO A 104 24.89 7.79 14.99
CA PRO A 104 25.65 7.78 13.74
C PRO A 104 27.09 7.31 13.96
N PRO A 105 27.60 6.32 13.20
CA PRO A 105 28.97 5.83 13.35
C PRO A 105 30.06 6.89 13.10
N GLY A 106 29.74 7.93 12.33
CA GLY A 106 30.61 9.07 12.07
C GLY A 106 30.57 10.16 13.14
N GLY A 107 29.85 9.94 14.25
CA GLY A 107 29.52 10.97 15.23
C GLY A 107 28.32 11.82 14.80
N GLY A 108 27.69 12.46 15.77
CA GLY A 108 26.50 13.30 15.58
C GLY A 108 25.43 13.07 16.65
N GLU A 109 24.31 13.75 16.51
CA GLU A 109 23.17 13.57 17.41
C GLU A 109 22.49 12.21 17.18
N ALA A 110 22.04 11.59 18.28
CA ALA A 110 21.30 10.35 18.22
C ALA A 110 19.94 10.56 17.52
N LEU A 111 19.60 9.66 16.60
CA LEU A 111 18.34 9.70 15.85
C LEU A 111 17.31 8.77 16.50
N TYR A 112 16.23 9.38 16.98
CA TYR A 112 15.03 8.64 17.38
C TYR A 112 14.11 8.45 16.19
N SER A 113 13.83 7.18 15.88
CA SER A 113 12.99 6.79 14.75
C SER A 113 11.97 5.73 15.17
N TYR A 114 10.84 5.66 14.48
CA TYR A 114 9.72 4.80 14.88
C TYR A 114 9.10 4.04 13.71
N THR A 115 8.39 2.97 14.07
CA THR A 115 7.56 2.16 13.17
C THR A 115 6.14 2.07 13.76
N VAL A 116 5.13 2.02 12.91
CA VAL A 116 3.74 1.80 13.32
C VAL A 116 3.47 0.30 13.34
N ILE A 117 2.92 -0.22 14.44
CA ILE A 117 2.51 -1.62 14.51
C ILE A 117 1.21 -1.78 13.73
N THR A 118 1.12 -2.84 12.93
CA THR A 118 -0.04 -3.19 12.13
C THR A 118 -0.60 -4.53 12.58
N VAL A 119 -1.92 -4.67 12.48
CA VAL A 119 -2.71 -5.87 12.76
C VAL A 119 -3.56 -6.20 11.52
N ASP A 120 -4.25 -7.34 11.54
CA ASP A 120 -5.27 -7.62 10.53
C ASP A 120 -6.38 -6.58 10.61
N ALA A 121 -7.00 -6.27 9.48
CA ALA A 121 -8.11 -5.32 9.45
C ALA A 121 -9.33 -5.84 10.21
N SER A 122 -10.01 -4.92 10.90
CA SER A 122 -11.33 -5.16 11.51
C SER A 122 -12.40 -5.44 10.44
N LYS A 123 -13.58 -5.91 10.84
CA LYS A 123 -14.66 -6.22 9.87
C LYS A 123 -15.10 -4.98 9.11
N SER A 124 -15.15 -3.84 9.80
CA SER A 124 -15.49 -2.54 9.21
C SER A 124 -14.44 -2.02 8.21
N MET A 125 -13.18 -2.45 8.32
CA MET A 125 -12.07 -1.96 7.50
C MET A 125 -11.65 -2.90 6.37
N ASN A 126 -11.93 -4.20 6.50
CA ASN A 126 -11.41 -5.24 5.60
C ASN A 126 -11.79 -5.07 4.12
N TRP A 127 -12.88 -4.36 3.83
CA TRP A 127 -13.31 -4.06 2.45
C TRP A 127 -12.50 -2.94 1.79
N ILE A 128 -11.76 -2.13 2.57
CA ILE A 128 -10.80 -1.12 2.09
C ILE A 128 -9.41 -1.74 1.95
N HIS A 129 -8.92 -2.43 2.99
CA HIS A 129 -7.59 -3.06 3.02
C HIS A 129 -7.54 -4.18 4.07
N ASP A 130 -6.64 -5.15 3.91
CA ASP A 130 -6.51 -6.35 4.77
C ASP A 130 -5.74 -6.09 6.08
N ARG A 131 -5.12 -4.91 6.20
CA ARG A 131 -4.31 -4.50 7.35
C ARG A 131 -4.73 -3.12 7.84
N MET A 132 -4.57 -2.89 9.14
CA MET A 132 -4.76 -1.59 9.78
C MET A 132 -3.69 -1.33 10.86
N PRO A 133 -3.46 -0.08 11.27
CA PRO A 133 -2.66 0.21 12.46
C PRO A 133 -3.25 -0.44 13.71
N ALA A 134 -2.39 -0.86 14.64
CA ALA A 134 -2.81 -1.19 15.99
C ALA A 134 -3.16 0.11 16.72
N ILE A 135 -4.45 0.36 16.93
CA ILE A 135 -4.96 1.57 17.56
C ILE A 135 -5.23 1.27 19.04
N LEU A 136 -4.74 2.15 19.92
CA LEU A 136 -4.98 2.11 21.36
C LEU A 136 -6.17 3.02 21.66
N ASP A 137 -7.29 2.46 22.07
CA ASP A 137 -8.54 3.19 22.26
C ASP A 137 -8.78 3.53 23.73
N GLY A 138 -8.24 4.67 24.14
CA GLY A 138 -8.50 5.26 25.46
C GLY A 138 -7.25 5.37 26.32
N ASP A 139 -7.36 6.17 27.38
CA ASP A 139 -6.22 6.53 28.22
C ASP A 139 -5.61 5.32 28.94
N GLU A 140 -6.44 4.33 29.31
CA GLU A 140 -5.96 3.11 29.98
C GLU A 140 -5.02 2.29 29.08
N GLU A 141 -5.39 2.06 27.82
CA GLU A 141 -4.55 1.31 26.87
C GLU A 141 -3.28 2.09 26.52
N ILE A 142 -3.40 3.41 26.35
CA ILE A 142 -2.26 4.31 26.12
C ILE A 142 -1.27 4.24 27.29
N GLN A 143 -1.76 4.37 28.52
CA GLN A 143 -0.94 4.30 29.73
C GLN A 143 -0.25 2.94 29.87
N LYS A 144 -1.00 1.84 29.74
CA LYS A 144 -0.44 0.48 29.79
C LYS A 144 0.61 0.25 28.70
N TRP A 145 0.38 0.78 27.50
CA TRP A 145 1.34 0.67 26.41
C TRP A 145 2.61 1.47 26.68
N LEU A 146 2.51 2.68 27.22
CA LEU A 146 3.67 3.53 27.52
C LEU A 146 4.45 3.09 28.76
N ASP A 147 3.79 2.46 29.74
CA ASP A 147 4.38 2.05 31.00
C ASP A 147 5.19 0.76 30.87
N PHE A 148 6.39 0.87 30.30
CA PHE A 148 7.31 -0.27 30.18
C PHE A 148 8.00 -0.66 31.49
N GLY A 149 7.89 0.17 32.53
CA GLY A 149 8.42 -0.14 33.86
C GLY A 149 7.56 -1.18 34.56
N GLU A 150 6.24 -0.99 34.54
CA GLU A 150 5.29 -1.86 35.24
C GLU A 150 4.62 -2.88 34.31
N VAL A 151 4.48 -2.61 33.01
CA VAL A 151 3.82 -3.51 32.05
C VAL A 151 4.84 -4.29 31.21
N PRO A 152 5.02 -5.61 31.47
CA PRO A 152 5.93 -6.44 30.69
C PRO A 152 5.50 -6.56 29.24
N ALA A 153 6.47 -6.80 28.34
CA ALA A 153 6.23 -6.92 26.90
C ALA A 153 5.09 -7.92 26.55
N LYS A 154 5.02 -9.05 27.26
CA LYS A 154 3.96 -10.06 27.03
C LYS A 154 2.55 -9.54 27.34
N GLU A 155 2.41 -8.71 28.38
CA GLU A 155 1.12 -8.10 28.73
C GLU A 155 0.78 -6.98 27.75
N ALA A 156 1.77 -6.17 27.35
CA ALA A 156 1.59 -5.13 26.33
C ALA A 156 1.12 -5.69 24.98
N LEU A 157 1.55 -6.90 24.58
CA LEU A 157 1.06 -7.56 23.35
C LEU A 157 -0.46 -7.75 23.34
N LYS A 158 -1.11 -7.89 24.51
CA LYS A 158 -2.56 -8.09 24.59
C LYS A 158 -3.36 -6.87 24.13
N LEU A 159 -2.74 -5.69 24.08
CA LEU A 159 -3.33 -4.45 23.58
C LEU A 159 -3.25 -4.35 22.04
N ILE A 160 -2.54 -5.27 21.39
CA ILE A 160 -2.27 -5.20 19.94
C ILE A 160 -3.26 -6.10 19.20
N HIS A 161 -4.43 -5.55 18.90
CA HIS A 161 -5.50 -6.23 18.16
C HIS A 161 -6.28 -5.23 17.27
N PRO A 162 -7.05 -5.70 16.27
CA PRO A 162 -7.98 -4.83 15.54
C PRO A 162 -9.02 -4.21 16.48
N ILE A 163 -9.45 -3.00 16.15
CA ILE A 163 -10.59 -2.34 16.80
C ILE A 163 -11.68 -2.03 15.78
N GLU A 164 -12.92 -1.99 16.24
CA GLU A 164 -14.07 -1.59 15.40
C GLU A 164 -14.44 -0.11 15.57
N ASN A 165 -13.91 0.56 16.60
CA ASN A 165 -14.21 1.97 16.89
C ASN A 165 -13.43 2.93 15.97
N ILE A 166 -13.67 2.81 14.68
CA ILE A 166 -13.11 3.66 13.63
C ILE A 166 -14.20 4.04 12.65
N THR A 167 -14.05 5.19 12.02
CA THR A 167 -14.89 5.61 10.90
C THR A 167 -14.01 6.12 9.76
N TYR A 168 -14.61 6.31 8.60
CA TYR A 168 -13.89 6.73 7.40
C TYR A 168 -14.80 7.49 6.44
N HIS A 169 -14.18 8.23 5.52
CA HIS A 169 -14.86 8.75 4.34
C HIS A 169 -13.90 8.74 3.14
N PRO A 170 -14.42 8.61 1.90
CA PRO A 170 -13.60 8.74 0.70
C PRO A 170 -13.07 10.17 0.57
N VAL A 171 -11.84 10.33 0.10
CA VAL A 171 -11.19 11.62 -0.15
C VAL A 171 -10.76 11.77 -1.61
N SER A 172 -10.33 12.98 -1.98
CA SER A 172 -9.81 13.26 -3.31
C SER A 172 -8.47 12.55 -3.57
N THR A 173 -8.15 12.30 -4.84
CA THR A 173 -6.83 11.79 -5.27
C THR A 173 -5.71 12.81 -5.08
N ILE A 174 -6.00 14.04 -4.64
CA ILE A 174 -5.00 15.04 -4.27
C ILE A 174 -3.97 14.50 -3.27
N VAL A 175 -4.40 13.62 -2.35
CA VAL A 175 -3.54 13.01 -1.34
C VAL A 175 -2.49 12.05 -1.92
N ASN A 176 -2.65 11.61 -3.17
CA ASN A 176 -1.69 10.69 -3.81
C ASN A 176 -0.31 11.31 -3.99
N ASN A 177 -0.21 12.63 -4.05
CA ASN A 177 1.06 13.34 -4.09
C ASN A 177 1.40 13.87 -2.70
N SER A 178 2.40 13.29 -2.05
CA SER A 178 2.82 13.63 -0.69
C SER A 178 3.32 15.08 -0.51
N ARG A 179 3.55 15.83 -1.61
CA ARG A 179 3.86 17.26 -1.55
C ARG A 179 2.62 18.13 -1.28
N ASN A 180 1.42 17.59 -1.47
CA ASN A 180 0.18 18.31 -1.22
C ASN A 180 -0.12 18.30 0.28
N ASN A 181 -0.10 19.48 0.89
CA ASN A 181 -0.40 19.70 2.30
C ASN A 181 -1.49 20.77 2.41
N SER A 182 -2.75 20.35 2.28
CA SER A 182 -3.92 21.24 2.35
C SER A 182 -5.09 20.53 3.03
N PRO A 183 -6.09 21.28 3.56
CA PRO A 183 -7.31 20.70 4.12
C PRO A 183 -8.09 19.82 3.14
N GLU A 184 -7.92 20.03 1.83
CA GLU A 184 -8.56 19.22 0.78
C GLU A 184 -8.10 17.76 0.80
N CYS A 185 -6.93 17.45 1.37
CA CYS A 185 -6.44 16.07 1.49
C CYS A 185 -7.34 15.19 2.36
N ILE A 186 -8.05 15.79 3.32
CA ILE A 186 -8.99 15.11 4.23
C ILE A 186 -10.44 15.51 4.01
N ALA A 187 -10.73 16.29 2.97
CA ALA A 187 -12.09 16.70 2.68
C ALA A 187 -12.88 15.51 2.08
N PRO A 188 -14.09 15.22 2.60
CA PRO A 188 -14.91 14.15 2.07
C PRO A 188 -15.32 14.44 0.63
N VAL A 189 -15.32 13.42 -0.23
CA VAL A 189 -15.81 13.51 -1.61
C VAL A 189 -17.02 12.61 -1.82
N ILE A 190 -17.89 12.97 -2.77
CA ILE A 190 -18.98 12.09 -3.20
C ILE A 190 -18.44 11.15 -4.27
N LEU A 191 -18.51 9.84 -4.03
CA LEU A 191 -18.16 8.85 -5.03
C LEU A 191 -19.20 8.86 -6.15
N GLN A 192 -18.85 9.45 -7.29
CA GLN A 192 -19.69 9.34 -8.47
C GLN A 192 -19.65 7.89 -8.96
N LYS A 193 -20.81 7.22 -9.03
CA LYS A 193 -20.92 5.96 -9.76
C LYS A 193 -20.59 6.25 -11.22
N LYS A 194 -19.47 5.71 -11.71
CA LYS A 194 -19.24 5.65 -13.16
C LYS A 194 -20.42 4.89 -13.76
N LYS A 195 -21.18 5.55 -14.64
CA LYS A 195 -22.00 4.85 -15.63
C LYS A 195 -21.06 3.93 -16.39
N GLU A 196 -21.46 2.67 -16.58
CA GLU A 196 -20.75 1.78 -17.49
C GLU A 196 -20.47 2.55 -18.80
N PRO A 197 -19.21 2.59 -19.27
CA PRO A 197 -18.93 3.26 -20.52
C PRO A 197 -19.76 2.58 -21.60
N ALA A 198 -20.70 3.32 -22.19
CA ALA A 198 -21.48 2.81 -23.31
C ALA A 198 -20.50 2.28 -24.36
N LEU A 199 -20.66 1.02 -24.78
CA LEU A 199 -19.78 0.40 -25.76
C LEU A 199 -19.58 1.36 -26.95
N SER A 200 -18.32 1.69 -27.23
CA SER A 200 -17.99 2.55 -28.36
C SER A 200 -18.53 1.93 -29.66
N ALA A 201 -18.83 2.76 -30.66
CA ALA A 201 -19.35 2.26 -31.95
C ALA A 201 -18.39 1.24 -32.61
N SER A 202 -17.08 1.37 -32.38
CA SER A 202 -16.07 0.41 -32.83
C SER A 202 -16.12 -0.90 -32.04
N SER A 203 -16.30 -0.86 -30.71
CA SER A 203 -16.51 -2.06 -29.88
C SER A 203 -17.78 -2.83 -30.26
N LYS A 204 -18.87 -2.12 -30.59
CA LYS A 204 -20.12 -2.73 -31.08
C LYS A 204 -19.93 -3.39 -32.45
N LYS A 205 -19.23 -2.72 -33.38
CA LYS A 205 -18.91 -3.28 -34.71
C LYS A 205 -18.00 -4.51 -34.62
N MET A 206 -17.04 -4.52 -33.69
CA MET A 206 -16.15 -5.67 -33.46
C MET A 206 -16.92 -6.89 -32.93
N LEU A 207 -17.85 -6.69 -32.00
CA LEU A 207 -18.72 -7.76 -31.50
C LEU A 207 -19.65 -8.30 -32.58
N ALA A 208 -20.23 -7.43 -33.40
CA ALA A 208 -21.06 -7.84 -34.54
C ALA A 208 -20.25 -8.65 -35.58
N TRP A 209 -19.00 -8.28 -35.83
CA TRP A 209 -18.10 -9.00 -36.74
C TRP A 209 -17.68 -10.38 -36.21
N LEU A 210 -17.45 -10.49 -34.89
CA LEU A 210 -17.13 -11.77 -34.23
C LEU A 210 -18.32 -12.75 -34.28
N GLN A 211 -19.55 -12.23 -34.27
CA GLN A 211 -20.76 -13.03 -34.39
C GLN A 211 -21.04 -13.49 -35.83
N SER A 212 -20.47 -12.81 -36.84
CA SER A 212 -20.81 -13.03 -38.24
C SER A 212 -19.86 -13.96 -39.01
N LYS A 213 -19.07 -14.82 -38.35
CA LYS A 213 -18.23 -15.81 -39.06
C LYS A 213 -18.27 -17.21 -38.48
N SER A 214 -19.11 -18.05 -39.09
CA SER A 214 -18.86 -19.47 -39.32
C SER A 214 -19.14 -19.78 -40.78
N PRO A 215 -18.14 -20.05 -41.65
CA PRO A 215 -18.40 -20.55 -42.99
C PRO A 215 -18.72 -22.05 -42.91
N LYS A 216 -19.86 -22.46 -43.47
CA LYS A 216 -20.11 -23.86 -43.82
C LYS A 216 -19.14 -24.27 -44.93
N LYS A 217 -18.53 -25.44 -44.76
CA LYS A 217 -17.67 -26.10 -45.74
C LYS A 217 -18.58 -26.78 -46.77
N GLU A 218 -18.55 -26.32 -48.02
CA GLU A 218 -19.10 -27.06 -49.16
C GLU A 218 -17.95 -27.51 -50.06
N GLU A 219 -17.96 -28.81 -50.40
CA GLU A 219 -17.07 -29.45 -51.35
C GLU A 219 -17.63 -29.29 -52.77
N ALA A 220 -16.76 -28.97 -53.74
CA ALA A 220 -16.93 -29.38 -55.14
C ALA A 220 -15.60 -29.27 -55.92
N GLU A 221 -15.49 -30.14 -56.91
CA GLU A 221 -14.29 -30.67 -57.56
C GLU A 221 -13.62 -29.77 -58.62
N GLY A 222 -12.28 -29.95 -58.74
CA GLY A 222 -11.51 -30.12 -59.97
C GLY A 222 -11.59 -29.12 -61.14
N VAL A 223 -10.51 -28.35 -61.35
CA VAL A 223 -9.78 -28.17 -62.65
C VAL A 223 -8.34 -27.68 -62.35
N LYS A 224 -7.31 -28.23 -63.04
CA LYS A 224 -5.87 -27.85 -62.93
C LYS A 224 -5.45 -26.82 -64.04
N PRO A 225 -4.18 -26.39 -64.16
CA PRO A 225 -3.68 -25.10 -63.66
C PRO A 225 -3.19 -24.16 -64.80
N ALA A 226 -3.04 -22.86 -64.53
CA ALA A 226 -2.29 -21.95 -65.40
C ALA A 226 -1.27 -21.10 -64.62
N LYS A 227 -0.15 -20.86 -65.31
CA LYS A 227 1.21 -20.53 -64.86
C LYS A 227 1.42 -19.31 -63.94
N LEU A 228 2.43 -19.49 -63.08
CA LEU A 228 3.23 -18.48 -62.37
C LEU A 228 3.76 -17.38 -63.31
N SER A 229 3.71 -16.14 -62.83
CA SER A 229 4.79 -15.16 -62.99
C SER A 229 5.05 -14.45 -61.65
N GLN A 230 6.32 -14.13 -61.43
CA GLN A 230 6.98 -13.92 -60.14
C GLN A 230 6.90 -12.46 -59.63
N LEU A 231 6.75 -12.35 -58.30
CA LEU A 231 7.43 -11.45 -57.31
C LEU A 231 7.66 -9.96 -57.67
N ALA A 232 7.42 -8.99 -56.79
CA ALA A 232 7.91 -8.98 -55.40
C ALA A 232 7.16 -7.98 -54.50
N LEU A 233 6.84 -8.40 -53.27
CA LEU A 233 6.68 -7.51 -52.11
C LEU A 233 7.29 -8.19 -50.88
N SER A 234 8.12 -7.43 -50.17
CA SER A 234 9.02 -7.82 -49.09
C SER A 234 8.26 -8.35 -47.85
N PRO A 235 8.75 -9.39 -47.14
CA PRO A 235 8.07 -9.87 -45.95
C PRO A 235 8.39 -8.99 -44.73
N LYS A 236 7.33 -8.42 -44.13
CA LYS A 236 7.37 -7.93 -42.75
C LYS A 236 7.44 -9.12 -41.80
N LYS A 237 8.41 -9.10 -40.89
CA LYS A 237 8.61 -10.10 -39.83
C LYS A 237 7.40 -10.18 -38.91
N THR A 238 6.84 -11.36 -38.74
CA THR A 238 5.84 -11.68 -37.72
C THR A 238 6.50 -12.27 -36.48
N SER A 239 5.84 -12.11 -35.34
CA SER A 239 6.31 -12.39 -33.98
C SER A 239 6.55 -13.86 -33.63
N ALA A 240 6.43 -14.79 -34.59
CA ALA A 240 6.66 -16.21 -34.36
C ALA A 240 8.16 -16.62 -34.42
N GLY A 241 9.06 -15.75 -34.91
CA GLY A 241 10.49 -16.06 -35.04
C GLY A 241 11.33 -15.84 -33.77
N LEU A 242 10.82 -15.12 -32.77
CA LEU A 242 11.59 -14.75 -31.57
C LEU A 242 11.59 -15.84 -30.49
N MET A 243 10.55 -16.69 -30.43
CA MET A 243 10.45 -17.75 -29.43
C MET A 243 11.38 -18.95 -29.70
N HIS A 244 11.75 -19.21 -30.97
CA HIS A 244 12.67 -20.29 -31.32
C HIS A 244 14.16 -19.93 -31.15
N GLN A 245 14.49 -18.64 -30.97
CA GLN A 245 15.88 -18.19 -30.78
C GLN A 245 16.30 -18.13 -29.31
N TRP A 246 15.33 -18.20 -28.38
CA TRP A 246 15.60 -18.20 -26.94
C TRP A 246 15.86 -19.61 -26.38
N LEU A 247 15.25 -20.65 -26.96
CA LEU A 247 15.38 -22.04 -26.50
C LEU A 247 16.68 -22.77 -26.89
N LYS A 248 17.65 -22.10 -27.53
CA LYS A 248 18.92 -22.70 -28.00
C LYS A 248 20.18 -22.12 -27.35
N LYS A 249 20.06 -21.35 -26.28
CA LYS A 249 21.21 -20.72 -25.60
C LYS A 249 21.27 -21.07 -24.11
N GLU A 250 21.24 -22.36 -23.80
CA GLU A 250 21.86 -22.86 -22.57
C GLU A 250 22.94 -23.88 -22.95
N GLY A 251 24.19 -23.53 -22.68
CA GLY A 251 25.35 -24.38 -22.94
C GLY A 251 26.65 -23.59 -23.14
N GLU A 252 27.48 -23.58 -22.10
CA GLU A 252 28.94 -23.37 -22.08
C GLU A 252 29.54 -22.02 -21.59
N PRO A 253 30.71 -22.06 -20.91
CA PRO A 253 31.05 -21.17 -19.80
C PRO A 253 31.95 -19.98 -20.18
N SER A 254 31.94 -18.95 -19.33
CA SER A 254 32.74 -17.73 -19.50
C SER A 254 34.17 -17.88 -18.93
N PRO A 255 35.23 -17.39 -19.60
CA PRO A 255 36.59 -17.47 -19.12
C PRO A 255 36.95 -16.32 -18.16
N LYS A 256 37.85 -16.63 -17.22
CA LYS A 256 38.43 -15.73 -16.22
C LYS A 256 39.16 -14.54 -16.86
N ARG A 257 39.03 -13.35 -16.27
CA ARG A 257 39.91 -12.20 -16.54
C ARG A 257 40.83 -11.90 -15.36
N GLN A 258 42.11 -11.75 -15.67
CA GLN A 258 43.23 -11.48 -14.77
C GLN A 258 43.20 -10.05 -14.21
N ARG A 259 43.83 -9.91 -13.04
CA ARG A 259 44.21 -8.67 -12.37
C ARG A 259 45.32 -7.94 -13.13
N THR A 260 45.19 -6.62 -13.21
CA THR A 260 46.24 -5.61 -13.02
C THR A 260 45.59 -4.39 -12.39
#